data_AF-A0A2J6WZZ0-F1
#
_entry.id   AF-A0A2J6WZZ0-F1
#
_cell.length_a   1.000
_cell.length_b   1.000
_cell.length_c   1.000
_cell.angle_alpha   90.00
_cell.angle_beta   90.00
_cell.angle_gamma   90.00
#
_symmetry.space_group_name_H-M   'P 1'
#
loop_
_entity.id
_entity.type
_entity.pdbx_description
1 polymer ?
#
loop_
_entity_poly.entity_id
_entity_poly.type
_entity_poly.pdbx_seq_one_letter_code
_entity_poly.pdbx_strand_id
1 'polypeptide(L)'
;PAVVFTCEATITQPAIVLSEWIDSDGRAPDPVRLGEQLAALHRCTAPAYGLDHDNFIGGTPQHNGWMQDWITFFRERRLWPQIELAERQRLLPAHRRQALERVVSRLEKGLGGVPRCPSLIHGDLWSGNVIAAARGTPVLIDPAISYSDREAELAFTELFGGFSSRFYAAYQAAWPLEPGYTERRDLYNLYHLLNHLNLFGEGYGAQVDAIARRYG
;
A
#
# COMPACT_ATOMS: atom_id res chain seq x y z
N PRO A 1 -5.64 -16.11 -6.19
CA PRO A 1 -5.94 -16.93 -7.40
C PRO A 1 -4.65 -17.35 -8.11
N ALA A 2 -4.52 -18.62 -8.49
CA ALA A 2 -3.37 -19.07 -9.27
C ALA A 2 -3.35 -18.42 -10.66
N VAL A 3 -2.19 -17.94 -11.11
CA VAL A 3 -2.01 -17.47 -12.50
C VAL A 3 -1.74 -18.67 -13.38
N VAL A 4 -2.58 -18.88 -14.39
CA VAL A 4 -2.53 -20.02 -15.31
C VAL A 4 -1.75 -19.65 -16.58
N PHE A 5 -1.89 -18.42 -17.06
CA PHE A 5 -1.23 -17.95 -18.28
C PHE A 5 -1.06 -16.43 -18.27
N THR A 6 0.03 -15.95 -18.88
CA THR A 6 0.27 -14.54 -19.14
C THR A 6 0.81 -14.34 -20.56
N CYS A 7 0.39 -13.28 -21.24
CA CYS A 7 1.05 -12.81 -22.46
C CYS A 7 1.19 -11.29 -22.47
N GLU A 8 2.30 -10.81 -23.02
CA GLU A 8 2.52 -9.38 -23.24
C GLU A 8 1.75 -8.87 -24.47
N ALA A 9 1.49 -7.57 -24.48
CA ALA A 9 0.88 -6.91 -25.62
C ALA A 9 1.81 -6.92 -26.83
N THR A 10 1.24 -7.09 -28.01
CA THR A 10 1.93 -6.89 -29.29
C THR A 10 1.12 -5.89 -30.14
N ILE A 11 1.59 -5.60 -31.35
CA ILE A 11 0.87 -4.74 -32.30
C ILE A 11 -0.54 -5.29 -32.59
N THR A 12 -0.72 -6.61 -32.53
CA THR A 12 -1.97 -7.28 -32.95
C THR A 12 -2.76 -7.90 -31.79
N GLN A 13 -2.24 -7.87 -30.56
CA GLN A 13 -2.94 -8.46 -29.40
C GLN A 13 -2.72 -7.64 -28.11
N PRO A 14 -3.72 -7.54 -27.24
CA PRO A 14 -3.53 -6.96 -25.91
C PRO A 14 -2.71 -7.89 -25.01
N ALA A 15 -2.21 -7.35 -23.90
CA ALA A 15 -1.70 -8.18 -22.81
C ALA A 15 -2.86 -8.94 -22.15
N ILE A 16 -2.61 -10.18 -21.73
CA ILE A 16 -3.62 -11.05 -21.10
C ILE A 16 -3.01 -11.69 -19.85
N VAL A 17 -3.79 -11.72 -18.78
CA VAL A 17 -3.56 -12.56 -17.60
C VAL A 17 -4.77 -13.47 -17.45
N LEU A 18 -4.54 -14.78 -17.46
CA LEU A 18 -5.54 -15.79 -17.15
C LEU A 18 -5.25 -16.34 -15.77
N SER A 19 -6.24 -16.26 -14.88
CA SER A 19 -6.15 -16.72 -13.51
C SER A 19 -7.28 -17.69 -13.16
N GLU A 20 -7.07 -18.42 -12.07
CA GLU A 20 -8.07 -19.25 -11.42
C GLU A 20 -9.35 -18.46 -11.15
N TRP A 21 -10.48 -19.01 -11.60
CA TRP A 21 -11.79 -18.50 -11.22
C TRP A 21 -12.12 -18.91 -9.79
N ILE A 22 -12.52 -17.95 -8.96
CA ILE A 22 -12.84 -18.18 -7.55
C ILE A 22 -14.35 -18.32 -7.39
N ASP A 23 -14.81 -19.54 -7.12
CA ASP A 23 -16.22 -19.80 -6.84
C ASP A 23 -16.64 -19.25 -5.48
N SER A 24 -17.68 -18.41 -5.51
CA SER A 24 -18.30 -17.82 -4.32
C SER A 24 -19.68 -18.42 -4.08
N ASP A 25 -20.02 -18.67 -2.81
CA ASP A 25 -21.37 -19.03 -2.37
C ASP A 25 -22.23 -17.82 -1.99
N GLY A 26 -21.79 -16.61 -2.39
CA GLY A 26 -22.46 -15.34 -2.13
C GLY A 26 -22.22 -14.75 -0.74
N ARG A 27 -21.41 -15.41 0.10
CA ARG A 27 -21.03 -14.89 1.42
C ARG A 27 -19.97 -13.80 1.29
N ALA A 28 -20.02 -12.81 2.18
CA ALA A 28 -18.94 -11.85 2.34
C ALA A 28 -17.67 -12.52 2.91
N PRO A 29 -16.47 -11.95 2.67
CA PRO A 29 -15.23 -12.45 3.28
C PRO A 29 -15.32 -12.42 4.81
N ASP A 30 -14.89 -13.49 5.49
CA ASP A 30 -14.83 -13.54 6.94
C ASP A 30 -13.76 -12.54 7.44
N PRO A 31 -14.17 -11.49 8.17
CA PRO A 31 -13.24 -10.45 8.59
C PRO A 31 -12.20 -10.94 9.60
N VAL A 32 -12.55 -11.91 10.47
CA VAL A 32 -11.62 -12.42 11.48
C VAL A 32 -10.52 -13.21 10.78
N ARG A 33 -10.91 -14.11 9.88
CA ARG A 33 -9.97 -14.90 9.09
C ARG A 33 -9.09 -14.02 8.21
N LEU A 34 -9.64 -12.96 7.62
CA LEU A 34 -8.86 -12.00 6.82
C LEU A 34 -7.77 -11.33 7.68
N GLY A 35 -8.09 -10.92 8.91
CA GLY A 35 -7.12 -10.29 9.82
C GLY A 35 -6.01 -11.24 10.25
N GLU A 36 -6.37 -12.48 10.60
CA GLU A 36 -5.42 -13.53 10.96
C GLU A 36 -4.48 -13.90 9.79
N GLN A 37 -5.05 -14.07 8.59
CA GLN A 37 -4.28 -14.43 7.41
C GLN A 37 -3.39 -13.30 6.92
N LEU A 38 -3.82 -12.04 7.04
CA LEU A 38 -2.97 -10.90 6.73
C LEU A 38 -1.79 -10.80 7.70
N ALA A 39 -2.01 -11.03 9.00
CA ALA A 39 -0.93 -11.09 9.98
C ALA A 39 0.06 -12.22 9.66
N ALA A 40 -0.43 -13.38 9.20
CA ALA A 40 0.42 -14.47 8.73
C ALA A 40 1.21 -14.10 7.46
N LEU A 41 0.58 -13.42 6.49
CA LEU A 41 1.25 -12.93 5.27
C LEU A 41 2.39 -11.97 5.61
N HIS A 42 2.15 -10.99 6.47
CA HIS A 42 3.18 -10.03 6.88
C HIS A 42 4.38 -10.70 7.56
N ARG A 43 4.21 -11.90 8.16
CA ARG A 43 5.31 -12.64 8.79
C ARG A 43 6.23 -13.31 7.77
N CYS A 44 5.88 -13.32 6.49
CA CYS A 44 6.80 -13.65 5.40
C CYS A 44 7.78 -12.48 5.23
N THR A 45 9.01 -12.66 5.71
CA THR A 45 10.03 -11.59 5.74
C THR A 45 11.14 -11.77 4.70
N ALA A 46 11.83 -10.69 4.39
CA ALA A 46 13.06 -10.68 3.59
C ALA A 46 14.23 -10.00 4.34
N PRO A 47 15.48 -10.16 3.86
CA PRO A 47 16.64 -9.48 4.46
C PRO A 47 16.65 -7.95 4.31
N ALA A 48 15.83 -7.41 3.40
CA ALA A 48 15.80 -6.00 2.99
C ALA A 48 14.38 -5.59 2.55
N TYR A 49 14.13 -4.29 2.43
CA TYR A 49 12.88 -3.74 1.85
C TYR A 49 13.00 -3.65 0.34
N GLY A 50 11.91 -3.96 -0.37
CA GLY A 50 11.87 -3.98 -1.84
C GLY A 50 11.35 -5.28 -2.44
N LEU A 51 11.75 -5.54 -3.67
CA LEU A 51 11.42 -6.72 -4.46
C LEU A 51 12.52 -6.90 -5.52
N ASP A 52 12.63 -8.09 -6.09
CA ASP A 52 13.59 -8.40 -7.15
C ASP A 52 13.24 -7.76 -8.51
N HIS A 53 12.04 -7.20 -8.65
CA HIS A 53 11.58 -6.49 -9.84
C HIS A 53 10.67 -5.31 -9.50
N ASP A 54 10.65 -4.30 -10.37
CA ASP A 54 9.67 -3.22 -10.34
C ASP A 54 8.30 -3.76 -10.79
N ASN A 55 7.24 -3.17 -10.25
CA ASN A 55 5.85 -3.50 -10.61
C ASN A 55 5.02 -2.22 -10.71
N PHE A 56 3.71 -2.29 -10.47
CA PHE A 56 2.79 -1.17 -10.62
C PHE A 56 1.85 -1.07 -9.42
N ILE A 57 1.42 0.17 -9.11
CA ILE A 57 0.33 0.47 -8.19
C ILE A 57 -0.79 1.16 -8.98
N GLY A 58 -1.78 0.39 -9.40
CA GLY A 58 -2.71 0.82 -10.45
C GLY A 58 -1.95 1.09 -11.76
N GLY A 59 -2.06 2.30 -12.31
CA GLY A 59 -1.36 2.70 -13.54
C GLY A 59 0.06 3.25 -13.34
N THR A 60 0.51 3.42 -12.10
CA THR A 60 1.78 4.09 -11.80
C THR A 60 2.91 3.08 -11.58
N PRO A 61 4.09 3.24 -12.22
CA PRO A 61 5.25 2.41 -11.92
C PRO A 61 5.65 2.48 -10.44
N GLN A 62 5.95 1.34 -9.85
CA GLN A 62 6.41 1.19 -8.47
C GLN A 62 7.83 0.61 -8.47
N HIS A 63 8.78 1.44 -8.03
CA HIS A 63 10.18 1.05 -7.89
C HIS A 63 10.40 0.20 -6.64
N ASN A 64 11.14 -0.90 -6.76
CA ASN A 64 11.30 -1.86 -5.68
C ASN A 64 12.75 -2.28 -5.42
N GLY A 65 13.74 -1.67 -6.08
CA GLY A 65 15.15 -1.98 -5.83
C GLY A 65 15.49 -1.99 -4.34
N TRP A 66 16.18 -3.05 -3.89
CA TRP A 66 16.40 -3.39 -2.49
C TRP A 66 17.11 -2.30 -1.67
N MET A 67 16.66 -2.09 -0.43
CA MET A 67 17.27 -1.17 0.54
C MET A 67 17.19 -1.73 1.97
N GLN A 68 18.23 -1.47 2.78
CA GLN A 68 18.29 -1.96 4.17
C GLN A 68 17.42 -1.16 5.14
N ASP A 69 17.28 0.15 4.89
CA ASP A 69 16.55 1.05 5.77
C ASP A 69 15.17 1.37 5.21
N TRP A 70 14.15 1.20 6.05
CA TRP A 70 12.76 1.43 5.68
C TRP A 70 12.48 2.89 5.35
N ILE A 71 12.99 3.82 6.15
CA ILE A 71 12.65 5.23 6.00
C ILE A 71 13.24 5.78 4.70
N THR A 72 14.45 5.36 4.37
CA THR A 72 15.11 5.61 3.09
C THR A 72 14.32 4.97 1.95
N PHE A 73 13.89 3.71 2.08
CA PHE A 73 13.05 3.04 1.08
C PHE A 73 11.73 3.79 0.84
N PHE A 74 10.99 4.13 1.90
CA PHE A 74 9.73 4.86 1.80
C PHE A 74 9.92 6.26 1.18
N ARG A 75 11.03 6.94 1.51
CA ARG A 75 11.41 8.22 0.91
C ARG A 75 11.66 8.09 -0.59
N GLU A 76 12.59 7.22 -0.98
CA GLU A 76 13.15 7.18 -2.34
C GLU A 76 12.34 6.32 -3.31
N ARG A 77 11.63 5.30 -2.82
CA ARG A 77 10.89 4.33 -3.64
C ARG A 77 9.37 4.50 -3.57
N ARG A 78 8.86 5.33 -2.65
CA ARG A 78 7.41 5.58 -2.51
C ARG A 78 7.08 7.05 -2.67
N LEU A 79 7.55 7.92 -1.78
CA LEU A 79 7.16 9.33 -1.79
C LEU A 79 7.76 10.12 -2.95
N TRP A 80 9.09 10.10 -3.12
CA TRP A 80 9.73 10.90 -4.17
C TRP A 80 9.22 10.63 -5.59
N PRO A 81 9.10 9.35 -6.04
CA PRO A 81 8.56 9.06 -7.36
C PRO A 81 7.17 9.65 -7.60
N GLN A 82 6.31 9.62 -6.57
CA GLN A 82 4.96 10.16 -6.66
C GLN A 82 4.94 11.70 -6.67
N ILE A 83 5.82 12.34 -5.88
CA ILE A 83 5.97 13.81 -5.86
C ILE A 83 6.47 14.30 -7.22
N GLU A 84 7.51 13.67 -7.78
CA GLU A 84 8.05 14.03 -9.08
C GLU A 84 7.05 13.80 -10.21
N LEU A 85 6.25 12.72 -10.15
CA LEU A 85 5.17 12.48 -11.10
C LEU A 85 4.11 13.57 -11.03
N ALA A 86 3.67 13.94 -9.82
CA ALA A 86 2.70 15.02 -9.61
C ALA A 86 3.23 16.36 -10.13
N GLU A 87 4.53 16.65 -9.96
CA GLU A 87 5.18 17.84 -10.50
C GLU A 87 5.17 17.86 -12.03
N ARG A 88 5.53 16.75 -12.68
CA ARG A 88 5.47 16.60 -14.15
C ARG A 88 4.04 16.78 -14.68
N GLN A 89 3.05 16.33 -13.92
CA GLN A 89 1.62 16.47 -14.23
C GLN A 89 1.04 17.85 -13.86
N ARG A 90 1.85 18.76 -13.30
CA ARG A 90 1.45 20.11 -12.84
C ARG A 90 0.38 20.11 -11.74
N LEU A 91 0.38 19.07 -10.91
CA LEU A 91 -0.49 18.90 -9.74
C LEU A 91 0.17 19.37 -8.42
N LEU A 92 1.39 19.89 -8.47
CA LEU A 92 2.10 20.43 -7.31
C LEU A 92 2.28 21.94 -7.42
N PRO A 93 1.32 22.76 -6.95
CA PRO A 93 1.59 24.17 -6.72
C PRO A 93 2.72 24.33 -5.70
N ALA A 94 3.46 25.45 -5.79
CA ALA A 94 4.68 25.67 -5.00
C ALA A 94 4.51 25.43 -3.49
N HIS A 95 3.37 25.82 -2.91
CA HIS A 95 3.09 25.61 -1.49
C HIS A 95 3.01 24.11 -1.12
N ARG A 96 2.38 23.29 -1.97
CA ARG A 96 2.25 21.84 -1.77
C ARG A 96 3.60 21.17 -1.94
N ARG A 97 4.36 21.52 -2.99
CA ARG A 97 5.72 21.04 -3.20
C ARG A 97 6.60 21.28 -1.98
N GLN A 98 6.66 22.51 -1.48
CA GLN A 98 7.46 22.88 -0.31
C GLN A 98 7.00 22.16 0.97
N ALA A 99 5.69 21.95 1.15
CA ALA A 99 5.18 21.21 2.29
C ALA A 99 5.61 19.73 2.25
N LEU A 100 5.53 19.10 1.08
CA LEU A 100 5.97 17.71 0.88
C LEU A 100 7.49 17.55 1.10
N GLU A 101 8.31 18.52 0.68
CA GLU A 101 9.76 18.52 1.00
C GLU A 101 10.02 18.53 2.50
N ARG A 102 9.26 19.33 3.25
CA ARG A 102 9.38 19.36 4.71
C ARG A 102 8.96 18.05 5.34
N VAL A 103 7.88 17.42 4.86
CA VAL A 103 7.49 16.07 5.31
C VAL A 103 8.61 15.06 5.06
N VAL A 104 9.13 15.02 3.83
CA VAL A 104 10.18 14.08 3.43
C VAL A 104 11.45 14.24 4.28
N SER A 105 11.86 15.49 4.54
CA SER A 105 13.03 15.76 5.40
C SER A 105 12.82 15.41 6.88
N ARG A 106 11.57 15.17 7.31
CA ARG A 106 11.19 14.87 8.70
C ARG A 106 10.68 13.44 8.89
N LEU A 107 10.83 12.56 7.90
CA LEU A 107 10.37 11.17 8.01
C LEU A 107 10.97 10.44 9.21
N GLU A 108 12.25 10.65 9.54
CA GLU A 108 12.87 10.10 10.75
C GLU A 108 12.12 10.48 12.03
N LYS A 109 11.59 11.70 12.11
CA LYS A 109 10.82 12.16 13.28
C LYS A 109 9.44 11.51 13.34
N GLY A 110 8.80 11.31 12.18
CA GLY A 110 7.46 10.75 12.10
C GLY A 110 7.42 9.22 12.20
N LEU A 111 8.41 8.54 11.61
CA LEU A 111 8.45 7.08 11.48
C LEU A 111 9.57 6.45 12.29
N GLY A 112 10.56 7.18 12.81
CA GLY A 112 11.71 6.62 13.53
C GLY A 112 11.37 6.04 14.91
N GLY A 113 12.37 5.39 15.52
CA GLY A 113 12.28 4.95 16.93
C GLY A 113 11.40 3.72 17.19
N VAL A 114 11.02 2.99 16.15
CA VAL A 114 10.12 1.83 16.24
C VAL A 114 10.79 0.62 15.58
N PRO A 115 10.81 -0.56 16.24
CA PRO A 115 11.34 -1.77 15.61
C PRO A 115 10.47 -2.17 14.41
N ARG A 116 11.12 -2.59 13.33
CA ARG A 116 10.45 -3.01 12.09
C ARG A 116 11.27 -4.04 11.35
N CYS A 117 10.57 -4.85 10.55
CA CYS A 117 11.16 -5.80 9.64
C CYS A 117 10.47 -5.74 8.27
N PRO A 118 11.17 -6.06 7.18
CA PRO A 118 10.55 -6.15 5.85
C PRO A 118 9.50 -7.26 5.85
N SER A 119 8.24 -6.87 5.68
CA SER A 119 7.07 -7.74 5.66
C SER A 119 6.53 -7.80 4.24
N LEU A 120 6.23 -8.99 3.73
CA LEU A 120 5.54 -9.11 2.44
C LEU A 120 4.14 -8.49 2.58
N ILE A 121 3.89 -7.38 1.88
CA ILE A 121 2.58 -6.73 1.83
C ILE A 121 1.86 -7.03 0.51
N HIS A 122 0.53 -6.96 0.51
CA HIS A 122 -0.26 -6.95 -0.71
C HIS A 122 -0.03 -5.68 -1.54
N GLY A 123 0.14 -4.53 -0.89
CA GLY A 123 0.54 -3.26 -1.49
C GLY A 123 -0.59 -2.42 -2.10
N ASP A 124 -1.73 -3.04 -2.41
CA ASP A 124 -2.96 -2.34 -2.82
C ASP A 124 -4.20 -2.90 -2.09
N LEU A 125 -4.11 -3.06 -0.77
CA LEU A 125 -5.18 -3.72 -0.01
C LEU A 125 -6.30 -2.76 0.41
N TRP A 126 -7.40 -2.76 -0.33
CA TRP A 126 -8.66 -2.10 0.02
C TRP A 126 -9.84 -3.04 -0.24
N SER A 127 -11.06 -2.65 0.14
CA SER A 127 -12.23 -3.55 0.06
C SER A 127 -12.52 -4.10 -1.34
N GLY A 128 -12.14 -3.38 -2.40
CA GLY A 128 -12.29 -3.84 -3.78
C GLY A 128 -11.38 -5.01 -4.16
N ASN A 129 -10.26 -5.17 -3.47
CA ASN A 129 -9.24 -6.20 -3.74
C ASN A 129 -9.37 -7.41 -2.80
N VAL A 130 -10.52 -7.55 -2.12
CA VAL A 130 -10.85 -8.70 -1.28
C VAL A 130 -12.14 -9.33 -1.77
N ILE A 131 -12.06 -10.56 -2.24
CA ILE A 131 -13.22 -11.37 -2.63
C ILE A 131 -13.38 -12.57 -1.69
N ALA A 132 -14.51 -13.26 -1.79
CA ALA A 132 -14.81 -14.42 -0.98
C ALA A 132 -14.95 -15.68 -1.85
N ALA A 133 -14.15 -16.68 -1.56
CA ALA A 133 -14.42 -18.05 -1.99
C ALA A 133 -15.49 -18.71 -1.09
N ALA A 134 -15.80 -19.98 -1.36
CA ALA A 134 -16.74 -20.76 -0.57
C ALA A 134 -16.56 -20.61 0.96
N ARG A 135 -17.69 -20.56 1.67
CA ARG A 135 -17.77 -20.39 3.13
C ARG A 135 -17.20 -19.05 3.63
N GLY A 136 -17.14 -18.03 2.77
CA GLY A 136 -16.60 -16.71 3.14
C GLY A 136 -15.08 -16.70 3.30
N THR A 137 -14.36 -17.63 2.67
CA THR A 137 -12.89 -17.65 2.73
C THR A 137 -12.34 -16.43 2.01
N PRO A 138 -11.60 -15.52 2.67
CA PRO A 138 -11.06 -14.34 2.00
C PRO A 138 -9.99 -14.73 0.98
N VAL A 139 -10.02 -14.07 -0.17
CA VAL A 139 -9.03 -14.18 -1.24
C VAL A 139 -8.63 -12.77 -1.66
N LEU A 140 -7.32 -12.51 -1.69
CA LEU A 140 -6.76 -11.24 -2.16
C LEU A 140 -6.49 -11.29 -3.66
N ILE A 141 -6.74 -10.19 -4.34
CA ILE A 141 -6.56 -10.04 -5.79
C ILE A 141 -5.89 -8.70 -6.13
N ASP A 142 -5.30 -8.61 -7.32
CA ASP A 142 -4.68 -7.39 -7.86
C ASP A 142 -3.62 -6.75 -6.94
N PRO A 143 -2.55 -7.50 -6.59
CA PRO A 143 -1.54 -7.00 -5.67
C PRO A 143 -0.51 -6.06 -6.33
N ALA A 144 0.03 -5.16 -5.52
CA ALA A 144 1.20 -4.34 -5.81
C ALA A 144 2.35 -4.68 -4.84
N ILE A 145 2.72 -5.97 -4.79
CA ILE A 145 3.55 -6.53 -3.72
C ILE A 145 4.91 -5.86 -3.56
N SER A 146 5.41 -5.84 -2.32
CA SER A 146 6.80 -5.60 -1.98
C SER A 146 7.06 -6.05 -0.54
N TYR A 147 8.32 -6.17 -0.15
CA TYR A 147 8.70 -6.22 1.26
C TYR A 147 8.77 -4.79 1.81
N SER A 148 7.84 -4.44 2.69
CA SER A 148 7.62 -3.09 3.24
C SER A 148 7.34 -3.14 4.74
N ASP A 149 7.19 -2.00 5.41
CA ASP A 149 6.61 -1.99 6.75
C ASP A 149 5.12 -2.36 6.68
N ARG A 150 4.73 -3.38 7.46
CA ARG A 150 3.35 -3.86 7.58
C ARG A 150 2.36 -2.77 8.01
N GLU A 151 2.84 -1.76 8.75
CA GLU A 151 2.00 -0.64 9.17
C GLU A 151 1.54 0.21 7.98
N ALA A 152 2.31 0.23 6.88
CA ALA A 152 1.92 0.95 5.67
C ALA A 152 0.70 0.30 4.99
N GLU A 153 0.64 -1.04 4.94
CA GLU A 153 -0.52 -1.76 4.42
C GLU A 153 -1.76 -1.52 5.29
N LEU A 154 -1.64 -1.66 6.62
CA LEU A 154 -2.77 -1.42 7.53
C LEU A 154 -3.26 0.03 7.45
N ALA A 155 -2.35 1.00 7.36
CA ALA A 155 -2.73 2.39 7.19
C ALA A 155 -3.57 2.59 5.93
N PHE A 156 -3.17 1.93 4.83
CA PHE A 156 -3.91 1.99 3.58
C PHE A 156 -5.28 1.32 3.68
N THR A 157 -5.39 0.19 4.38
CA THR A 157 -6.70 -0.46 4.60
C THR A 157 -7.71 0.48 5.28
N GLU A 158 -7.25 1.42 6.11
CA GLU A 158 -8.08 2.40 6.81
C GLU A 158 -8.46 3.63 5.97
N LEU A 159 -7.81 3.87 4.82
CA LEU A 159 -7.90 5.13 4.08
C LEU A 159 -9.26 5.32 3.38
N PHE A 160 -9.85 4.25 2.85
CA PHE A 160 -11.09 4.29 2.06
C PHE A 160 -12.22 3.47 2.67
N GLY A 161 -12.66 3.89 3.86
CA GLY A 161 -13.82 3.31 4.55
C GLY A 161 -13.49 2.18 5.52
N GLY A 162 -12.31 1.54 5.39
CA GLY A 162 -11.83 0.55 6.34
C GLY A 162 -12.46 -0.84 6.16
N PHE A 163 -11.80 -1.85 6.73
CA PHE A 163 -12.44 -3.12 7.02
C PHE A 163 -13.24 -3.07 8.33
N SER A 164 -13.96 -4.14 8.64
CA SER A 164 -14.71 -4.22 9.91
C SER A 164 -13.79 -4.16 11.13
N SER A 165 -14.30 -3.68 12.27
CA SER A 165 -13.55 -3.70 13.55
C SER A 165 -13.08 -5.10 13.96
N ARG A 166 -13.80 -6.14 13.54
CA ARG A 166 -13.43 -7.55 13.79
C ARG A 166 -12.15 -7.95 13.04
N PHE A 167 -11.91 -7.40 11.85
CA PHE A 167 -10.67 -7.61 11.10
C PHE A 167 -9.48 -7.01 11.86
N TYR A 168 -9.59 -5.73 12.25
CA TYR A 168 -8.49 -5.06 12.97
C TYR A 168 -8.23 -5.69 14.33
N ALA A 169 -9.27 -6.11 15.06
CA ALA A 169 -9.12 -6.82 16.32
C ALA A 169 -8.41 -8.16 16.15
N ALA A 170 -8.74 -8.93 15.11
CA ALA A 170 -8.10 -10.20 14.81
C ALA A 170 -6.62 -10.02 14.42
N TYR A 171 -6.33 -9.04 13.56
CA TYR A 171 -4.94 -8.70 13.20
C TYR A 171 -4.14 -8.29 14.44
N GLN A 172 -4.66 -7.38 15.26
CA GLN A 172 -3.99 -6.90 16.49
C GLN A 172 -3.75 -8.03 17.50
N ALA A 173 -4.67 -9.00 17.60
CA ALA A 173 -4.49 -10.17 18.46
C ALA A 173 -3.38 -11.10 17.92
N ALA A 174 -3.27 -11.26 16.59
CA ALA A 174 -2.29 -12.13 15.96
C ALA A 174 -0.88 -11.51 15.87
N TRP A 175 -0.80 -10.19 15.64
CA TRP A 175 0.46 -9.44 15.63
C TRP A 175 0.26 -7.96 15.98
N PRO A 176 0.35 -7.60 17.27
CA PRO A 176 0.16 -6.24 17.74
C PRO A 176 1.03 -5.22 16.99
N LEU A 177 0.45 -4.09 16.61
CA LEU A 177 1.16 -2.92 16.10
C LEU A 177 1.98 -2.27 17.20
N GLU A 178 3.04 -1.59 16.78
CA GLU A 178 3.90 -0.90 17.73
C GLU A 178 3.18 0.35 18.27
N PRO A 179 3.41 0.73 19.54
CA PRO A 179 2.85 1.95 20.10
C PRO A 179 3.10 3.17 19.20
N GLY A 180 2.12 4.07 19.10
CA GLY A 180 2.22 5.25 18.26
C GLY A 180 1.80 5.05 16.79
N TYR A 181 1.19 3.92 16.45
CA TYR A 181 0.73 3.65 15.08
C TYR A 181 -0.25 4.72 14.56
N THR A 182 -1.16 5.21 15.41
CA THR A 182 -2.13 6.24 15.01
C THR A 182 -1.46 7.54 14.55
N GLU A 183 -0.28 7.84 15.08
CA GLU A 183 0.56 8.97 14.71
C GLU A 183 1.37 8.71 13.43
N ARG A 184 1.63 7.45 13.07
CA ARG A 184 2.35 7.07 11.83
C ARG A 184 1.42 6.85 10.65
N ARG A 185 0.19 6.40 10.91
CA ARG A 185 -0.81 6.00 9.90
C ARG A 185 -0.99 7.03 8.79
N ASP A 186 -1.27 8.28 9.16
CA ASP A 186 -1.55 9.31 8.14
C ASP A 186 -0.30 9.63 7.30
N LEU A 187 0.90 9.47 7.87
CA LEU A 187 2.15 9.65 7.14
C LEU A 187 2.37 8.51 6.13
N TYR A 188 2.01 7.27 6.47
CA TYR A 188 1.98 6.17 5.50
C TYR A 188 0.98 6.40 4.38
N ASN A 189 -0.22 6.89 4.72
CA ASN A 189 -1.27 7.18 3.74
C ASN A 189 -0.92 8.27 2.73
N LEU A 190 0.11 9.09 3.00
CA LEU A 190 0.58 10.09 2.04
C LEU A 190 1.00 9.46 0.70
N TYR A 191 1.57 8.26 0.72
CA TYR A 191 1.96 7.55 -0.50
C TYR A 191 0.76 7.26 -1.42
N HIS A 192 -0.29 6.64 -0.87
CA HIS A 192 -1.48 6.30 -1.66
C HIS A 192 -2.27 7.54 -2.08
N LEU A 193 -2.33 8.58 -1.24
CA LEU A 193 -2.99 9.84 -1.60
C LEU A 193 -2.27 10.57 -2.73
N LEU A 194 -0.93 10.57 -2.76
CA LEU A 194 -0.18 11.08 -3.89
C LEU A 194 -0.40 10.23 -5.15
N ASN A 195 -0.46 8.90 -5.02
CA ASN A 195 -0.79 8.04 -6.16
C ASN A 195 -2.20 8.33 -6.71
N HIS A 196 -3.18 8.54 -5.83
CA HIS A 196 -4.55 8.89 -6.23
C HIS A 196 -4.64 10.29 -6.84
N LEU A 197 -3.88 11.26 -6.32
CA LEU A 197 -3.72 12.58 -6.96
C LEU A 197 -3.19 12.42 -8.39
N ASN A 198 -2.18 11.58 -8.59
CA ASN A 198 -1.58 11.36 -9.91
C ASN A 198 -2.48 10.62 -10.91
N LEU A 199 -3.33 9.72 -10.42
CA LEU A 199 -4.24 8.93 -11.26
C LEU A 199 -5.58 9.62 -11.53
N PHE A 200 -6.09 10.38 -10.56
CA PHE A 200 -7.47 10.87 -10.54
C PHE A 200 -7.60 12.39 -10.36
N GLY A 201 -6.49 13.10 -10.12
CA GLY A 201 -6.43 14.56 -10.06
C GLY A 201 -6.78 15.18 -8.71
N GLU A 202 -7.07 16.48 -8.72
CA GLU A 202 -7.14 17.36 -7.53
C GLU A 202 -8.21 17.01 -6.49
N GLY A 203 -9.11 16.06 -6.76
CA GLY A 203 -10.02 15.52 -5.75
C GLY A 203 -9.31 15.02 -4.49
N TYR A 204 -8.04 14.60 -4.62
CA TYR A 204 -7.20 14.12 -3.52
C TYR A 204 -6.22 15.17 -2.96
N GLY A 205 -6.08 16.32 -3.61
CA GLY A 205 -5.09 17.34 -3.27
C GLY A 205 -5.26 17.91 -1.86
N ALA A 206 -6.51 18.15 -1.43
CA ALA A 206 -6.81 18.67 -0.10
C ALA A 206 -6.38 17.72 1.03
N GLN A 207 -6.47 16.41 0.82
CA GLN A 207 -6.03 15.40 1.79
C GLN A 207 -4.50 15.34 1.86
N VAL A 208 -3.82 15.40 0.71
CA VAL A 208 -2.35 15.53 0.63
C VAL A 208 -1.90 16.77 1.41
N ASP A 209 -2.54 17.92 1.19
CA ASP A 209 -2.20 19.17 1.86
C ASP A 209 -2.44 19.12 3.37
N ALA A 210 -3.50 18.42 3.82
CA ALA A 210 -3.80 18.26 5.24
C ALA A 210 -2.71 17.46 5.96
N ILE A 211 -2.26 16.35 5.37
CA ILE A 211 -1.17 15.54 5.91
C ILE A 211 0.14 16.32 5.84
N ALA A 212 0.42 17.00 4.72
CA ALA A 212 1.64 17.79 4.58
C ALA A 212 1.73 18.93 5.60
N ARG A 213 0.61 19.56 5.98
CA ARG A 213 0.58 20.55 7.07
C ARG A 213 0.82 19.94 8.45
N ARG A 214 0.35 18.70 8.68
CA ARG A 214 0.50 18.02 9.98
C ARG A 214 1.94 17.58 10.24
N TYR A 215 2.64 17.10 9.22
CA TYR A 215 3.98 16.50 9.35
C TYR A 215 5.13 17.40 8.84
N GLY A 216 4.82 18.44 8.06
CA GLY A 216 5.79 19.38 7.49
C GLY A 216 6.14 20.56 8.38
#